data_AF-A0A1G3HTL8-F1
#
_entry.id   AF-A0A1G3HTL8-F1
#
_cell.length_a   1.000
_cell.length_b   1.000
_cell.length_c   1.000
_cell.angle_alpha   90.00
_cell.angle_beta   90.00
_cell.angle_gamma   90.00
#
_symmetry.space_group_name_H-M   'P 1'
#
loop_
_entity.id
_entity.type
_entity.pdbx_description
1 polymer ?
#
loop_
_entity_poly.entity_id
_entity_poly.type
_entity_poly.pdbx_seq_one_letter_code
_entity_poly.pdbx_strand_id
1 'polypeptide(L)'
;MTMLAAKDPWVARLLADPILALAPYTELARLLPYLEERPLAPGGTLYRAGDQAQALYLVLAGDVSLTPPGGTIQVAPDGRAGEEASSEFDTHLTTASSMDGATLLILPRAPLLAFLAAQPLLRARLTQSLTRILAGGRLASDAASKASPIRAAASKRKAVSTAALVGWLATLLAPAAVLYMAPQWNLALHAGHFLAIFSATVVMWVFNLVDEYVPGVFAVLTTLAMGLVPIPVMLSGLASDGFLLAMSVLGLATVIVASGLSYRLLLLLLLKLPNTPFWHNSGLLFTGFLLTPLVPSINGRVALLTPFYRDMLETLRLEFKSPAANRLAISTFVGAGLLSAVFLSSKSVNFVVFGLLSDQAQDQFQWLEWLKASAGTAAALLLSYFLAAGLYFRKLPKAALSKPQVAAQLSLLGHMKDREWAAVGGVALFMLGVATTSLHAIQPPWLGLAILYGLLLFGSLTKEEFREKIDWPFLLYLAGIVGLTAALNHLGLTRLLADKLPALGEIMRGSFPLFVLLLAGVIFIIRLVVPISATIVILATLFMPVAEAHGVNPWVV
;
A
#
# COMPACT_ATOMS: atom_id res chain seq x y z
N MET A 1 1.99 -1.99 31.61
CA MET A 1 3.32 -2.51 31.96
C MET A 1 3.17 -3.93 32.47
N THR A 2 3.47 -4.94 31.64
CA THR A 2 3.41 -6.34 32.05
C THR A 2 4.66 -6.71 32.85
N MET A 3 4.47 -7.26 34.04
CA MET A 3 5.52 -7.62 35.03
C MET A 3 6.61 -8.58 34.51
N LEU A 4 6.46 -9.15 33.31
CA LEU A 4 7.43 -10.06 32.70
C LEU A 4 8.62 -9.35 32.02
N ALA A 5 8.44 -8.12 31.52
CA ALA A 5 9.52 -7.37 30.86
C ALA A 5 10.62 -6.89 31.83
N ALA A 6 10.35 -6.90 33.13
CA ALA A 6 11.27 -6.44 34.17
C ALA A 6 12.31 -7.49 34.62
N LYS A 7 12.26 -8.74 34.12
CA LYS A 7 13.16 -9.81 34.56
C LYS A 7 14.32 -10.12 33.60
N ASP A 8 14.24 -9.73 32.33
CA ASP A 8 15.31 -9.98 31.36
C ASP A 8 16.26 -8.77 31.32
N PRO A 9 17.55 -8.95 31.70
CA PRO A 9 18.50 -7.84 31.78
C PRO A 9 18.76 -7.17 30.42
N TRP A 10 18.64 -7.89 29.31
CA TRP A 10 18.85 -7.33 27.97
C TRP A 10 17.68 -6.44 27.57
N VAL A 11 16.45 -6.91 27.81
CA VAL A 11 15.23 -6.14 27.55
C VAL A 11 15.18 -4.90 28.44
N ALA A 12 15.50 -5.06 29.73
CA ALA A 12 15.55 -3.95 30.68
C ALA A 12 16.54 -2.86 30.21
N ARG A 13 17.71 -3.26 29.70
CA ARG A 13 18.72 -2.31 29.23
C ARG A 13 18.32 -1.57 27.96
N LEU A 14 17.69 -2.25 27.00
CA LEU A 14 17.17 -1.61 25.79
C LEU A 14 16.06 -0.60 26.10
N LEU A 15 15.19 -0.90 27.06
CA LEU A 15 14.11 -0.02 27.49
C LEU A 15 14.57 1.12 28.40
N ALA A 16 15.69 0.94 29.11
CA ALA A 16 16.33 2.00 29.89
C ALA A 16 17.10 2.99 29.01
N ASP A 17 17.43 2.63 27.77
CA ASP A 17 18.15 3.52 26.86
C ASP A 17 17.24 4.65 26.34
N PRO A 18 17.57 5.93 26.56
CA PRO A 18 16.69 7.05 26.21
C PRO A 18 16.50 7.25 24.71
N ILE A 19 17.33 6.62 23.85
CA ILE A 19 17.20 6.68 22.40
C ILE A 19 16.49 5.42 21.89
N LEU A 20 16.95 4.23 22.27
CA LEU A 20 16.39 2.96 21.78
C LEU A 20 14.98 2.70 22.31
N ALA A 21 14.64 3.13 23.53
CA ALA A 21 13.30 2.95 24.11
C ALA A 21 12.18 3.68 23.34
N LEU A 22 12.54 4.61 22.45
CA LEU A 22 11.58 5.31 21.57
C LEU A 22 11.10 4.44 20.41
N ALA A 23 11.80 3.33 20.13
CA ALA A 23 11.40 2.41 19.08
C ALA A 23 10.18 1.58 19.48
N PRO A 24 9.34 1.16 18.52
CA PRO A 24 8.27 0.21 18.79
C PRO A 24 8.82 -1.08 19.41
N TYR A 25 8.14 -1.60 20.44
CA TYR A 25 8.54 -2.84 21.13
C TYR A 25 8.76 -4.02 20.17
N THR A 26 7.99 -4.09 19.09
CA THR A 26 8.13 -5.13 18.04
C THR A 26 9.46 -5.04 17.30
N GLU A 27 9.98 -3.84 17.08
CA GLU A 27 11.26 -3.64 16.40
C GLU A 27 12.42 -3.89 17.38
N LEU A 28 12.30 -3.49 18.65
CA LEU A 28 13.27 -3.85 19.69
C LEU A 28 13.37 -5.36 19.89
N ALA A 29 12.23 -6.07 19.83
CA ALA A 29 12.21 -7.53 19.93
C ALA A 29 12.95 -8.22 18.78
N ARG A 30 12.98 -7.61 17.58
CA ARG A 30 13.74 -8.13 16.42
C ARG A 30 15.24 -7.99 16.58
N LEU A 31 15.72 -7.11 17.47
CA LEU A 31 17.15 -6.98 17.76
C LEU A 31 17.66 -8.09 18.66
N LEU A 32 16.81 -8.63 19.55
CA LEU A 32 17.20 -9.61 20.57
C LEU A 32 18.02 -10.81 20.04
N PRO A 33 17.70 -11.44 18.89
CA PRO A 33 18.48 -12.58 18.39
C PRO A 33 19.91 -12.24 17.98
N TYR A 34 20.21 -10.96 17.77
CA TYR A 34 21.52 -10.47 17.35
C TYR A 34 22.35 -9.88 18.49
N LEU A 35 21.80 -9.82 19.71
CA LEU A 35 22.50 -9.28 20.86
C LEU A 35 23.43 -10.33 21.44
N GLU A 36 24.63 -9.90 21.80
CA GLU A 36 25.63 -10.73 22.45
C GLU A 36 26.08 -10.07 23.75
N GLU A 37 26.21 -10.85 24.81
CA GLU A 37 26.76 -10.36 26.07
C GLU A 37 28.27 -10.64 26.12
N ARG A 38 29.06 -9.64 26.48
CA ARG A 38 30.52 -9.76 26.58
C ARG A 38 31.05 -9.09 27.85
N PRO A 39 31.81 -9.83 28.68
CA PRO A 39 32.54 -9.23 29.80
C PRO A 39 33.80 -8.51 29.31
N LEU A 40 34.12 -7.40 29.96
CA LEU A 40 35.34 -6.61 29.80
C LEU A 40 36.09 -6.61 31.13
N ALA A 41 37.32 -7.10 31.13
CA ALA A 41 38.15 -7.18 32.32
C ALA A 41 38.54 -5.77 32.85
N PRO A 42 38.85 -5.63 34.15
CA PRO A 42 39.40 -4.40 34.71
C PRO A 42 40.67 -3.94 33.97
N GLY A 43 40.75 -2.65 33.65
CA GLY A 43 41.79 -2.08 32.78
C GLY A 43 41.68 -2.44 31.29
N GLY A 44 40.63 -3.18 30.91
CA GLY A 44 40.40 -3.62 29.54
C GLY A 44 40.02 -2.49 28.60
N THR A 45 40.58 -2.52 27.38
CA THR A 45 40.17 -1.65 26.27
C THR A 45 39.13 -2.37 25.42
N LEU A 46 37.97 -1.74 25.20
CA LEU A 46 36.89 -2.26 24.37
C LEU A 46 37.20 -2.07 22.87
N TYR A 47 37.58 -0.86 22.49
CA TYR A 47 38.06 -0.49 21.16
C TYR A 47 38.95 0.75 21.26
N ARG A 48 39.85 0.95 20.29
CA ARG A 48 40.68 2.15 20.16
C ARG A 48 40.17 3.04 19.03
N ALA A 49 40.45 4.33 19.15
CA ALA A 49 40.19 5.26 18.04
C ALA A 49 40.96 4.79 16.79
N GLY A 50 40.27 4.70 15.65
CA GLY A 50 40.78 4.14 14.41
C GLY A 50 40.46 2.65 14.18
N ASP A 51 40.02 1.91 15.19
CA ASP A 51 39.52 0.54 15.00
C ASP A 51 38.20 0.55 14.20
N GLN A 52 37.90 -0.53 13.49
CA GLN A 52 36.67 -0.65 12.71
C GLN A 52 35.41 -0.57 13.61
N ALA A 53 34.44 0.26 13.24
CA ALA A 53 33.21 0.48 14.00
C ALA A 53 32.19 -0.65 13.76
N GLN A 54 32.40 -1.80 14.42
CA GLN A 54 31.67 -3.05 14.15
C GLN A 54 30.37 -3.23 14.95
N ALA A 55 30.18 -2.50 16.05
CA ALA A 55 29.01 -2.64 16.90
C ALA A 55 28.74 -1.39 17.75
N LEU A 56 27.50 -1.28 18.22
CA LEU A 56 27.09 -0.41 19.33
C LEU A 56 27.13 -1.22 20.62
N TYR A 57 27.63 -0.63 21.70
CA TYR A 57 27.81 -1.28 23.00
C TYR A 57 26.96 -0.59 24.06
N LEU A 58 26.21 -1.37 24.82
CA LEU A 58 25.38 -0.91 25.94
C LEU A 58 25.89 -1.53 27.24
N VAL A 59 26.20 -0.71 28.24
CA VAL A 59 26.67 -1.17 29.54
C VAL A 59 25.51 -1.78 30.33
N LEU A 60 25.63 -3.05 30.73
CA LEU A 60 24.69 -3.76 31.61
C LEU A 60 25.08 -3.59 33.08
N ALA A 61 26.37 -3.67 33.37
CA ALA A 61 26.95 -3.51 34.71
C ALA A 61 28.40 -2.99 34.61
N GLY A 62 28.84 -2.22 35.61
CA GLY A 62 30.13 -1.52 35.60
C GLY A 62 30.06 -0.22 34.80
N ASP A 63 31.23 0.33 34.44
CA ASP A 63 31.33 1.60 33.73
C ASP A 63 32.31 1.52 32.56
N VAL A 64 32.02 2.27 31.49
CA VAL A 64 32.92 2.47 30.35
C VAL A 64 33.24 3.95 30.24
N SER A 65 34.51 4.28 30.07
CA SER A 65 35.00 5.62 29.81
C SER A 65 35.39 5.75 28.34
N LEU A 66 35.07 6.89 27.75
CA LEU A 66 35.37 7.27 26.38
C LEU A 66 36.43 8.37 26.38
N THR A 67 37.43 8.21 25.53
CA THR A 67 38.51 9.18 25.32
C THR A 67 38.45 9.67 23.87
N PRO A 68 37.91 10.87 23.60
CA PRO A 68 37.91 11.47 22.27
C PRO A 68 39.31 11.90 21.81
N PRO A 69 39.56 12.08 20.50
CA PRO A 69 40.85 12.52 19.99
C PRO A 69 41.18 13.93 20.48
N GLY A 70 42.19 14.08 21.33
CA GLY A 70 42.55 15.37 21.95
C GLY A 70 41.57 15.87 23.01
N GLY A 71 40.62 15.04 23.47
CA GLY A 71 39.64 15.38 24.50
C GLY A 71 39.97 14.82 25.88
N THR A 72 39.23 15.24 26.90
CA THR A 72 39.29 14.67 28.24
C THR A 72 38.53 13.35 28.32
N ILE A 73 39.02 12.40 29.13
CA ILE A 73 38.31 11.16 29.43
C ILE A 73 36.95 11.51 30.07
N GLN A 74 35.88 10.90 29.56
CA GLN A 74 34.52 11.09 30.06
C GLN A 74 33.80 9.75 30.18
N VAL A 75 32.88 9.62 31.14
CA VAL A 75 32.05 8.42 31.26
C VAL A 75 31.12 8.32 30.04
N ALA A 76 30.90 7.10 29.55
CA ALA A 76 29.99 6.81 28.46
C ALA A 76 28.57 7.32 28.78
N PRO A 77 28.04 8.30 28.04
CA PRO A 77 26.72 8.86 28.34
C PRO A 77 25.64 7.81 28.17
N ASP A 78 24.70 7.76 29.11
CA ASP A 78 23.64 6.76 29.19
C ASP A 78 24.15 5.30 29.11
N GLY A 79 25.42 5.05 29.45
CA GLY A 79 26.07 3.75 29.31
C GLY A 79 26.14 3.26 27.86
N ARG A 80 26.31 4.16 26.88
CA ARG A 80 26.47 3.83 25.44
C ARG A 80 27.88 4.12 24.94
N ALA A 81 28.41 3.21 24.13
CA ALA A 81 29.67 3.37 23.40
C ALA A 81 29.56 2.82 21.96
N GLY A 82 30.39 3.29 21.04
CA GLY A 82 30.39 2.82 19.65
C GLY A 82 29.26 3.35 18.78
N GLU A 83 28.74 4.55 19.09
CA GLU A 83 27.65 5.18 18.33
C GLU A 83 28.00 5.42 16.85
N GLU A 84 29.29 5.40 16.49
CA GLU A 84 29.76 5.41 15.11
C GLU A 84 29.16 4.28 14.26
N ALA A 85 28.88 3.11 14.87
CA ALA A 85 28.26 1.97 14.20
C ALA A 85 26.84 2.25 13.68
N SER A 86 26.18 3.32 14.17
CA SER A 86 24.85 3.75 13.73
C SER A 86 24.86 4.68 12.49
N SER A 87 26.06 5.03 12.01
CA SER A 87 26.29 6.13 11.07
C SER A 87 27.14 5.69 9.86
N GLU A 88 27.61 6.65 9.06
CA GLU A 88 28.49 6.40 7.90
C GLU A 88 29.98 6.32 8.29
N PHE A 89 30.33 6.48 9.57
CA PHE A 89 31.71 6.30 10.03
C PHE A 89 32.10 4.82 9.98
N ASP A 90 33.24 4.53 9.35
CA ASP A 90 33.80 3.18 9.24
C ASP A 90 34.69 2.81 10.44
N THR A 91 35.22 3.81 11.16
CA THR A 91 36.11 3.61 12.31
C THR A 91 35.58 4.31 13.56
N HIS A 92 35.90 3.76 14.74
CA HIS A 92 35.65 4.40 16.01
C HIS A 92 36.44 5.71 16.12
N LEU A 93 35.77 6.78 16.55
CA LEU A 93 36.37 8.09 16.73
C LEU A 93 36.91 8.26 18.15
N THR A 94 36.43 7.44 19.09
CA THR A 94 36.85 7.45 20.50
C THR A 94 37.64 6.19 20.85
N THR A 95 38.39 6.23 21.95
CA THR A 95 38.90 5.00 22.61
C THR A 95 38.01 4.70 23.80
N ALA A 96 37.49 3.48 23.90
CA ALA A 96 36.64 3.04 25.00
C ALA A 96 37.37 2.04 25.89
N SER A 97 37.39 2.29 27.20
CA SER A 97 38.03 1.42 28.19
C SER A 97 37.28 1.42 29.52
N SER A 98 37.48 0.39 30.33
CA SER A 98 36.92 0.31 31.68
C SER A 98 38.03 0.10 32.71
N MET A 99 38.00 0.84 33.82
CA MET A 99 38.97 0.68 34.91
C MET A 99 38.59 -0.48 35.83
N ASP A 100 37.32 -0.55 36.24
CA ASP A 100 36.82 -1.53 37.20
C ASP A 100 36.20 -2.78 36.55
N GLY A 101 36.19 -2.84 35.21
CA GLY A 101 35.54 -3.88 34.42
C GLY A 101 34.07 -3.55 34.12
N ALA A 102 33.53 -4.15 33.06
CA ALA A 102 32.16 -3.93 32.64
C ALA A 102 31.55 -5.17 31.97
N THR A 103 30.24 -5.34 32.08
CA THR A 103 29.48 -6.30 31.27
C THR A 103 28.71 -5.53 30.20
N LEU A 104 28.92 -5.89 28.94
CA LEU A 104 28.41 -5.14 27.79
C LEU A 104 27.44 -5.99 26.98
N LEU A 105 26.38 -5.36 26.52
CA LEU A 105 25.50 -5.88 25.49
C LEU A 105 25.93 -5.30 24.14
N ILE A 106 26.31 -6.18 23.22
CA ILE A 106 26.82 -5.85 21.89
C ILE A 106 25.66 -5.93 20.90
N LEU A 107 25.46 -4.85 20.14
CA LEU A 107 24.55 -4.79 19.02
C LEU A 107 25.35 -4.62 17.72
N PRO A 108 25.51 -5.68 16.90
CA PRO A 108 26.33 -5.64 15.70
C PRO A 108 25.83 -4.62 14.67
N ARG A 109 26.76 -4.03 13.91
CA ARG A 109 26.50 -2.94 12.95
C ARG A 109 25.44 -3.29 11.90
N ALA A 110 25.48 -4.49 11.32
CA ALA A 110 24.55 -4.86 10.25
C ALA A 110 23.08 -4.93 10.72
N PRO A 111 22.73 -5.67 11.79
CA PRO A 111 21.41 -5.60 12.43
C PRO A 111 21.02 -4.19 12.88
N LEU A 112 21.95 -3.42 13.45
CA LEU A 112 21.72 -2.04 13.88
C LEU A 112 21.31 -1.14 12.70
N LEU A 113 22.04 -1.18 11.59
CA LEU A 113 21.73 -0.37 10.41
C LEU A 113 20.40 -0.79 9.77
N ALA A 114 20.08 -2.09 9.75
CA ALA A 114 18.79 -2.58 9.27
C ALA A 114 17.63 -2.07 10.14
N PHE A 115 17.80 -2.07 11.45
CA PHE A 115 16.84 -1.51 12.41
C PHE A 115 16.69 0.02 12.25
N LEU A 116 17.79 0.75 12.12
CA LEU A 116 17.78 2.21 11.96
C LEU A 116 17.28 2.68 10.59
N ALA A 117 17.36 1.84 9.55
CA ALA A 117 16.83 2.16 8.22
C ALA A 117 15.31 2.42 8.26
N ALA A 118 14.58 1.73 9.14
CA ALA A 118 13.16 1.96 9.37
C ALA A 118 12.86 3.14 10.30
N GLN A 119 13.88 3.75 10.91
CA GLN A 119 13.74 4.69 12.04
C GLN A 119 14.68 5.91 11.95
N PRO A 120 14.43 6.84 11.00
CA PRO A 120 15.34 7.97 10.74
C PRO A 120 15.51 8.91 11.93
N LEU A 121 14.49 9.06 12.79
CA LEU A 121 14.57 9.88 14.00
C LEU A 121 15.54 9.30 15.04
N LEU A 122 15.57 7.97 15.23
CA LEU A 122 16.50 7.34 16.15
C LEU A 122 17.94 7.47 15.64
N ARG A 123 18.14 7.28 14.34
CA ARG A 123 19.44 7.49 13.70
C ARG A 123 19.95 8.91 13.94
N ALA A 124 19.11 9.92 13.77
CA ALA A 124 19.48 11.32 14.03
C ALA A 124 19.87 11.57 15.49
N ARG A 125 19.17 10.96 16.45
CA ARG A 125 19.50 11.08 17.89
C ARG A 125 20.81 10.40 18.26
N LEU A 126 21.11 9.23 17.69
CA LEU A 126 22.42 8.57 17.89
C LEU A 126 23.55 9.44 17.32
N THR A 127 23.38 10.01 16.13
CA THR A 127 24.37 10.95 15.56
C THR A 127 24.54 12.21 16.43
N GLN A 128 23.45 12.72 17.01
CA GLN A 128 23.51 13.87 17.92
C GLN A 128 24.25 13.51 19.23
N SER A 129 24.02 12.31 19.77
CA SER A 129 24.74 11.78 20.93
C SER A 129 26.25 11.69 20.64
N LEU A 130 26.64 11.14 19.49
CA LEU A 130 28.02 11.05 19.05
C LEU A 130 28.67 12.43 18.93
N THR A 131 27.95 13.40 18.35
CA THR A 131 28.44 14.78 18.22
C THR A 131 28.70 15.41 19.59
N ARG A 132 27.85 15.13 20.59
CA ARG A 132 28.03 15.62 21.96
C ARG A 132 29.26 15.01 22.64
N ILE A 133 29.49 13.70 22.44
CA ILE A 133 30.67 12.98 22.93
C ILE A 133 31.93 13.62 22.37
N LEU A 134 31.98 13.91 21.07
CA LEU A 134 33.15 14.49 20.41
C LEU A 134 33.37 15.97 20.76
N ALA A 135 32.30 16.72 21.01
CA ALA A 135 32.38 18.14 21.38
C ALA A 135 32.70 18.38 22.88
N GLY A 136 32.98 17.33 23.66
CA GLY A 136 33.34 17.44 25.09
C GLY A 136 32.25 18.06 25.96
N GLY A 137 30.98 17.82 25.64
CA GLY A 137 29.84 18.34 26.41
C GLY A 137 29.61 19.85 26.37
N ARG A 138 30.41 20.63 25.62
CA ARG A 138 30.29 22.11 25.54
C ARG A 138 29.18 22.61 24.61
N LEU A 139 28.44 21.73 23.95
CA LEU A 139 27.23 22.07 23.19
C LEU A 139 25.98 21.63 23.96
N ALA A 140 25.73 22.28 25.09
CA ALA A 140 24.50 22.14 25.85
C ALA A 140 23.91 23.53 26.15
N SER A 141 23.36 24.17 25.11
CA SER A 141 22.13 24.96 25.12
C SER A 141 21.93 25.53 23.71
N ASP A 142 20.68 25.65 23.29
CA ASP A 142 20.23 26.47 22.14
C ASP A 142 20.37 25.88 20.73
N ALA A 143 20.07 24.59 20.60
CA ALA A 143 19.47 24.08 19.37
C ALA A 143 18.30 23.14 19.72
N ALA A 144 17.29 23.69 20.38
CA ALA A 144 15.93 23.34 20.00
C ALA A 144 15.82 23.66 18.51
N SER A 145 16.14 22.65 17.69
CA SER A 145 16.04 22.70 16.26
C SER A 145 14.61 23.13 15.95
N LYS A 146 14.46 24.41 15.56
CA LYS A 146 13.60 24.76 14.45
C LYS A 146 13.78 23.63 13.46
N ALA A 147 12.72 22.85 13.27
CA ALA A 147 12.61 21.97 12.12
C ALA A 147 12.85 22.89 10.92
N SER A 148 14.08 22.89 10.40
CA SER A 148 14.25 23.29 9.02
C SER A 148 13.37 22.31 8.25
N PRO A 149 12.47 22.81 7.40
CA PRO A 149 11.68 21.93 6.57
C PRO A 149 12.69 21.04 5.88
N ILE A 150 12.38 19.73 5.93
CA ILE A 150 12.93 18.70 5.07
C ILE A 150 13.53 19.41 3.85
N ARG A 151 14.86 19.53 3.80
CA ARG A 151 15.54 19.76 2.54
C ARG A 151 15.06 18.59 1.74
N ALA A 152 14.07 18.86 0.88
CA ALA A 152 13.48 17.92 -0.04
C ALA A 152 14.64 17.07 -0.48
N ALA A 153 14.61 15.79 -0.09
CA ALA A 153 15.56 14.81 -0.56
C ALA A 153 15.74 15.19 -2.01
N ALA A 154 16.94 15.67 -2.37
CA ALA A 154 17.18 16.20 -3.69
C ALA A 154 16.80 15.04 -4.57
N SER A 155 15.58 15.13 -5.12
CA SER A 155 15.07 14.25 -6.13
C SER A 155 16.16 14.42 -7.15
N LYS A 156 17.05 13.42 -7.26
CA LYS A 156 17.94 13.31 -8.40
C LYS A 156 16.97 13.56 -9.53
N ARG A 157 17.03 14.75 -10.17
CA ARG A 157 16.10 15.14 -11.24
C ARG A 157 16.14 13.93 -12.14
N LYS A 158 15.07 13.11 -12.12
CA LYS A 158 15.02 11.93 -12.98
C LYS A 158 15.25 12.55 -14.35
N ALA A 159 16.35 12.16 -15.01
CA ALA A 159 16.61 12.62 -16.36
C ALA A 159 15.30 12.42 -17.11
N VAL A 160 14.75 13.52 -17.65
CA VAL A 160 13.41 13.48 -18.25
C VAL A 160 13.50 12.41 -19.32
N SER A 161 12.75 11.32 -19.12
CA SER A 161 12.81 10.21 -20.07
C SER A 161 12.36 10.73 -21.43
N THR A 162 12.94 10.21 -22.50
CA THR A 162 12.49 10.55 -23.87
C THR A 162 10.98 10.31 -24.02
N ALA A 163 10.45 9.27 -23.36
CA ALA A 163 9.01 9.02 -23.26
C ALA A 163 8.23 10.15 -22.59
N ALA A 164 8.76 10.76 -21.52
CA ALA A 164 8.11 11.89 -20.87
C ALA A 164 8.12 13.16 -21.74
N LEU A 165 9.21 13.43 -22.47
CA LEU A 165 9.28 14.53 -23.45
C LEU A 165 8.25 14.34 -24.57
N VAL A 166 8.20 13.14 -25.16
CA VAL A 166 7.22 12.79 -26.20
C VAL A 166 5.80 12.91 -25.65
N GLY A 167 5.55 12.44 -24.42
CA GLY A 167 4.23 12.55 -23.81
C GLY A 167 3.82 14.01 -23.59
N TRP A 168 4.70 14.88 -23.08
CA TRP A 168 4.39 16.31 -22.94
C TRP A 168 4.13 16.99 -24.29
N LEU A 169 4.90 16.66 -25.33
CA LEU A 169 4.60 17.14 -26.69
C LEU A 169 3.23 16.62 -27.17
N ALA A 170 2.91 15.35 -26.93
CA ALA A 170 1.61 14.78 -27.26
C ALA A 170 0.46 15.46 -26.51
N THR A 171 0.67 15.94 -25.27
CA THR A 171 -0.37 16.71 -24.54
C THR A 171 -0.69 18.06 -25.17
N LEU A 172 0.18 18.59 -26.04
CA LEU A 172 -0.08 19.80 -26.81
C LEU A 172 -0.66 19.47 -28.19
N LEU A 173 -0.10 18.43 -28.83
CA LEU A 173 -0.49 18.03 -30.19
C LEU A 173 -1.88 17.39 -30.25
N ALA A 174 -2.24 16.53 -29.30
CA ALA A 174 -3.53 15.85 -29.31
C ALA A 174 -4.72 16.84 -29.16
N PRO A 175 -4.72 17.79 -28.21
CA PRO A 175 -5.76 18.81 -28.15
C PRO A 175 -5.80 19.69 -29.40
N ALA A 176 -4.64 20.10 -29.93
CA ALA A 176 -4.60 20.90 -31.15
C ALA A 176 -5.20 20.16 -32.36
N ALA A 177 -4.90 18.86 -32.49
CA ALA A 177 -5.50 18.01 -33.51
C ALA A 177 -7.02 17.88 -33.32
N VAL A 178 -7.49 17.66 -32.10
CA VAL A 178 -8.92 17.61 -31.79
C VAL A 178 -9.62 18.93 -32.16
N LEU A 179 -9.05 20.08 -31.79
CA LEU A 179 -9.64 21.38 -32.12
C LEU A 179 -9.66 21.64 -33.63
N TYR A 180 -8.65 21.16 -34.36
CA TYR A 180 -8.64 21.24 -35.82
C TYR A 180 -9.71 20.33 -36.47
N MET A 181 -9.94 19.13 -35.92
CA MET A 181 -10.91 18.18 -36.45
C MET A 181 -12.35 18.43 -35.99
N ALA A 182 -12.56 19.10 -34.85
CA ALA A 182 -13.88 19.31 -34.25
C ALA A 182 -14.92 19.94 -35.21
N PRO A 183 -14.58 20.95 -36.05
CA PRO A 183 -15.50 21.46 -37.06
C PRO A 183 -15.90 20.43 -38.12
N GLN A 184 -14.97 19.53 -38.50
CA GLN A 184 -15.21 18.49 -39.50
C GLN A 184 -16.17 17.40 -38.97
N TRP A 185 -16.20 17.21 -37.66
CA TRP A 185 -17.13 16.31 -36.98
C TRP A 185 -18.48 16.97 -36.65
N ASN A 186 -18.69 18.23 -37.07
CA ASN A 186 -19.88 19.02 -36.77
C ASN A 186 -20.16 19.13 -35.26
N LEU A 187 -19.10 19.22 -34.45
CA LEU A 187 -19.22 19.36 -33.00
C LEU A 187 -19.57 20.80 -32.62
N ALA A 188 -20.42 20.94 -31.59
CA ALA A 188 -20.59 22.21 -30.91
C ALA A 188 -19.25 22.68 -30.31
N LEU A 189 -19.01 23.99 -30.28
CA LEU A 189 -17.74 24.57 -29.81
C LEU A 189 -17.35 24.08 -28.41
N HIS A 190 -18.30 24.08 -27.47
CA HIS A 190 -18.05 23.60 -26.10
C HIS A 190 -17.66 22.12 -26.05
N ALA A 191 -18.26 21.28 -26.90
CA ALA A 191 -17.95 19.86 -27.00
C ALA A 191 -16.55 19.63 -27.61
N GLY A 192 -16.17 20.42 -28.62
CA GLY A 192 -14.82 20.39 -29.19
C GLY A 192 -13.73 20.79 -28.19
N HIS A 193 -13.95 21.89 -27.43
CA HIS A 193 -13.03 22.31 -26.37
C HIS A 193 -12.91 21.26 -25.26
N PHE A 194 -14.03 20.67 -24.84
CA PHE A 194 -14.02 19.61 -23.84
C PHE A 194 -13.24 18.39 -24.33
N LEU A 195 -13.47 17.95 -25.57
CA LEU A 195 -12.77 16.80 -26.14
C LEU A 195 -11.26 17.06 -26.27
N ALA A 196 -10.85 18.31 -26.52
CA ALA A 196 -9.46 18.71 -26.52
C ALA A 196 -8.84 18.56 -25.12
N ILE A 197 -9.51 19.02 -24.06
CA ILE A 197 -9.09 18.83 -22.66
C ILE A 197 -9.02 17.33 -22.32
N PHE A 198 -10.07 16.57 -22.67
CA PHE A 198 -10.13 15.13 -22.46
C PHE A 198 -8.96 14.40 -23.13
N SER A 199 -8.59 14.79 -24.36
CA SER A 199 -7.45 14.21 -25.07
C SER A 199 -6.11 14.47 -24.37
N ALA A 200 -5.88 15.68 -23.83
CA ALA A 200 -4.70 15.95 -23.01
C ALA A 200 -4.67 15.09 -21.75
N THR A 201 -5.81 14.93 -21.08
CA THR A 201 -5.96 14.09 -19.89
C THR A 201 -5.62 12.63 -20.18
N VAL A 202 -6.16 12.08 -21.28
CA VAL A 202 -5.84 10.73 -21.73
C VAL A 202 -4.37 10.56 -22.03
N VAL A 203 -3.73 11.51 -22.72
CA VAL A 203 -2.29 11.45 -23.01
C VAL A 203 -1.48 11.45 -21.70
N MET A 204 -1.84 12.28 -20.71
CA MET A 204 -1.15 12.28 -19.42
C MET A 204 -1.22 10.92 -18.72
N TRP A 205 -2.37 10.24 -18.76
CA TRP A 205 -2.53 8.89 -18.23
C TRP A 205 -1.75 7.83 -19.02
N VAL A 206 -1.79 7.89 -20.36
CA VAL A 206 -1.10 6.92 -21.23
C VAL A 206 0.40 6.95 -21.00
N PHE A 207 0.99 8.14 -20.88
CA PHE A 207 2.44 8.31 -20.69
C PHE A 207 2.87 8.32 -19.22
N ASN A 208 1.95 8.20 -18.25
CA ASN A 208 2.21 8.38 -16.81
C ASN A 208 3.04 9.64 -16.52
N LEU A 209 2.66 10.77 -17.12
CA LEU A 209 3.44 12.03 -17.01
C LEU A 209 3.43 12.61 -15.60
N VAL A 210 2.34 12.40 -14.89
CA VAL A 210 2.04 12.87 -13.54
C VAL A 210 1.27 11.78 -12.79
N ASP A 211 1.11 11.94 -11.47
CA ASP A 211 0.34 11.00 -10.66
C ASP A 211 -1.12 10.91 -11.15
N GLU A 212 -1.74 9.73 -11.04
CA GLU A 212 -2.97 9.36 -11.74
C GLU A 212 -4.17 10.30 -11.49
N TYR A 213 -4.23 10.94 -10.32
CA TYR A 213 -5.28 11.89 -9.94
C TYR A 213 -5.12 13.28 -10.57
N VAL A 214 -3.89 13.67 -10.91
CA VAL A 214 -3.57 15.02 -11.41
C VAL A 214 -4.27 15.34 -12.74
N PRO A 215 -4.29 14.44 -13.76
CA PRO A 215 -5.00 14.68 -15.02
C PRO A 215 -6.51 14.87 -14.85
N GLY A 216 -7.11 14.18 -13.88
CA GLY A 216 -8.53 14.35 -13.53
C GLY A 216 -8.80 15.73 -12.93
N VAL A 217 -7.97 16.17 -11.97
CA VAL A 217 -8.04 17.51 -11.39
C VAL A 217 -7.84 18.59 -12.45
N PHE A 218 -6.87 18.41 -13.35
CA PHE A 218 -6.65 19.28 -14.50
C PHE A 218 -7.92 19.41 -15.35
N ALA A 219 -8.51 18.28 -15.77
CA ALA A 219 -9.71 18.31 -16.59
C ALA A 219 -10.90 18.99 -15.88
N VAL A 220 -11.12 18.72 -14.59
CA VAL A 220 -12.13 19.40 -13.77
C VAL A 220 -11.89 20.91 -13.77
N LEU A 221 -10.67 21.34 -13.43
CA LEU A 221 -10.31 22.75 -13.35
C LEU A 221 -10.53 23.46 -14.69
N THR A 222 -9.96 22.93 -15.77
CA THR A 222 -10.00 23.59 -17.08
C THR A 222 -11.41 23.62 -17.66
N THR A 223 -12.19 22.54 -17.49
CA THR A 223 -13.58 22.47 -17.96
C THR A 223 -14.46 23.50 -17.24
N LEU A 224 -14.31 23.62 -15.92
CA LEU A 224 -15.06 24.59 -15.11
C LEU A 224 -14.62 26.03 -15.38
N ALA A 225 -13.32 26.27 -15.48
CA ALA A 225 -12.78 27.60 -15.77
C ALA A 225 -13.23 28.13 -17.14
N MET A 226 -13.39 27.24 -18.12
CA MET A 226 -13.90 27.58 -19.44
C MET A 226 -15.43 27.59 -19.53
N GLY A 227 -16.14 27.24 -18.45
CA GLY A 227 -17.61 27.23 -18.41
C GLY A 227 -18.26 26.27 -19.40
N LEU A 228 -17.60 25.13 -19.71
CA LEU A 228 -18.08 24.22 -20.77
C LEU A 228 -19.29 23.39 -20.34
N VAL A 229 -19.42 23.11 -19.04
CA VAL A 229 -20.42 22.22 -18.45
C VAL A 229 -20.83 22.78 -17.08
N PRO A 230 -22.09 22.62 -16.62
CA PRO A 230 -22.52 23.06 -15.30
C PRO A 230 -21.70 22.44 -14.16
N ILE A 231 -21.46 23.21 -13.09
CA ILE A 231 -20.71 22.76 -11.90
C ILE A 231 -21.26 21.45 -11.32
N PRO A 232 -22.58 21.27 -11.12
CA PRO A 232 -23.11 20.03 -10.55
C PRO A 232 -22.83 18.79 -11.42
N VAL A 233 -22.71 18.97 -12.74
CA VAL A 233 -22.39 17.86 -13.66
C VAL A 233 -20.91 17.51 -13.55
N MET A 234 -20.01 18.49 -13.61
CA MET A 234 -18.56 18.24 -13.55
C MET A 234 -18.11 17.75 -12.17
N LEU A 235 -18.76 18.19 -11.09
CA LEU A 235 -18.46 17.77 -9.71
C LEU A 235 -19.35 16.61 -9.23
N SER A 236 -20.16 16.01 -10.10
CA SER A 236 -21.06 14.89 -9.77
C SER A 236 -20.33 13.72 -9.11
N GLY A 237 -19.09 13.44 -9.52
CA GLY A 237 -18.28 12.38 -8.94
C GLY A 237 -18.02 12.50 -7.45
N LEU A 238 -17.95 13.72 -6.89
CA LEU A 238 -17.79 13.94 -5.44
C LEU A 238 -19.03 13.56 -4.64
N ALA A 239 -20.21 13.62 -5.26
CA ALA A 239 -21.48 13.27 -4.66
C ALA A 239 -21.95 11.86 -5.05
N SER A 240 -21.09 11.07 -5.72
CA SER A 240 -21.47 9.75 -6.25
C SER A 240 -21.48 8.66 -5.19
N ASP A 241 -22.35 7.68 -5.39
CA ASP A 241 -22.43 6.46 -4.58
C ASP A 241 -21.09 5.72 -4.52
N GLY A 242 -20.42 5.61 -5.68
CA GLY A 242 -19.10 5.01 -5.79
C GLY A 242 -18.06 5.71 -4.91
N PHE A 243 -18.08 7.05 -4.86
CA PHE A 243 -17.16 7.83 -4.02
C PHE A 243 -17.41 7.59 -2.53
N LEU A 244 -18.67 7.67 -2.08
CA LEU A 244 -19.03 7.46 -0.68
C LEU A 244 -18.73 6.04 -0.20
N LEU A 245 -19.01 5.04 -1.05
CA LEU A 245 -18.71 3.65 -0.78
C LEU A 245 -17.20 3.43 -0.70
N ALA A 246 -16.43 3.95 -1.67
CA ALA A 246 -14.98 3.83 -1.70
C ALA A 246 -14.32 4.42 -0.44
N MET A 247 -14.71 5.64 -0.05
CA MET A 247 -14.19 6.32 1.14
C MET A 247 -14.46 5.49 2.41
N SER A 248 -15.69 5.01 2.55
CA SER A 248 -16.12 4.20 3.69
C SER A 248 -15.38 2.87 3.80
N VAL A 249 -15.23 2.16 2.67
CA VAL A 249 -14.49 0.90 2.61
C VAL A 249 -13.00 1.10 2.89
N LEU A 250 -12.39 2.18 2.38
CA LEU A 250 -11.00 2.54 2.68
C LEU A 250 -10.78 2.80 4.17
N GLY A 251 -11.73 3.49 4.83
CA GLY A 251 -11.68 3.71 6.27
C GLY A 251 -11.76 2.40 7.06
N LEU A 252 -12.71 1.52 6.73
CA LEU A 252 -12.83 0.20 7.37
C LEU A 252 -11.57 -0.66 7.12
N ALA A 253 -11.05 -0.68 5.89
CA ALA A 253 -9.82 -1.37 5.53
C ALA A 253 -8.63 -0.90 6.38
N THR A 254 -8.52 0.42 6.60
CA THR A 254 -7.48 1.02 7.43
C THR A 254 -7.53 0.49 8.86
N VAL A 255 -8.73 0.36 9.46
CA VAL A 255 -8.89 -0.20 10.80
C VAL A 255 -8.56 -1.70 10.85
N ILE A 256 -8.96 -2.48 9.84
CA ILE A 256 -8.61 -3.91 9.72
C ILE A 256 -7.09 -4.12 9.71
N VAL A 257 -6.37 -3.26 8.98
CA VAL A 257 -4.92 -3.29 8.90
C VAL A 257 -4.27 -2.82 10.20
N ALA A 258 -4.65 -1.64 10.69
CA ALA A 258 -4.04 -1.02 11.86
C ALA A 258 -4.30 -1.77 13.17
N SER A 259 -5.42 -2.50 13.27
CA SER A 259 -5.77 -3.29 14.46
C SER A 259 -4.94 -4.56 14.64
N GLY A 260 -4.31 -5.07 13.58
CA GLY A 260 -3.61 -6.36 13.59
C GLY A 260 -4.53 -7.58 13.37
N LEU A 261 -5.83 -7.37 13.11
CA LEU A 261 -6.80 -8.44 12.86
C LEU A 261 -6.38 -9.33 11.69
N SER A 262 -5.97 -8.72 10.57
CA SER A 262 -5.46 -9.44 9.39
C SER A 262 -4.27 -10.34 9.74
N TYR A 263 -3.37 -9.84 10.61
CA TYR A 263 -2.20 -10.58 11.07
C TYR A 263 -2.60 -11.79 11.92
N ARG A 264 -3.53 -11.61 12.86
CA ARG A 264 -4.07 -12.69 13.70
C ARG A 264 -4.77 -13.77 12.87
N LEU A 265 -5.61 -13.39 11.91
CA LEU A 265 -6.34 -14.35 11.07
C LEU A 265 -5.40 -15.26 10.27
N LEU A 266 -4.29 -14.71 9.78
CA LEU A 266 -3.28 -15.50 9.06
C LEU A 266 -2.59 -16.51 9.98
N LEU A 267 -2.15 -16.11 11.19
CA LEU A 267 -1.54 -17.05 12.15
C LEU A 267 -2.50 -18.19 12.54
N LEU A 268 -3.78 -17.85 12.77
CA LEU A 268 -4.82 -18.85 13.06
C LEU A 268 -5.00 -19.84 11.91
N LEU A 269 -4.99 -19.34 10.67
CA LEU A 269 -5.08 -20.17 9.47
C LEU A 269 -3.88 -21.13 9.39
N LEU A 270 -2.66 -20.63 9.56
CA LEU A 270 -1.44 -21.45 9.51
C LEU A 270 -1.38 -22.51 10.63
N LEU A 271 -1.91 -22.23 11.81
CA LEU A 271 -1.99 -23.21 12.90
C LEU A 271 -3.00 -24.32 12.63
N LYS A 272 -4.18 -23.97 12.09
CA LYS A 272 -5.24 -24.93 11.78
C LYS A 272 -4.92 -25.81 10.57
N LEU A 273 -4.24 -25.26 9.56
CA LEU A 273 -3.92 -26.01 8.35
C LEU A 273 -2.84 -27.08 8.61
N PRO A 274 -2.82 -28.21 7.86
CA PRO A 274 -1.77 -29.21 7.97
C PRO A 274 -0.39 -28.64 7.59
N ASN A 275 0.67 -29.16 8.23
CA ASN A 275 2.05 -28.69 8.04
C ASN A 275 2.68 -29.27 6.77
N THR A 276 2.20 -28.85 5.60
CA THR A 276 2.72 -29.31 4.30
C THR A 276 2.91 -28.13 3.35
N PRO A 277 3.85 -28.21 2.40
CA PRO A 277 4.06 -27.15 1.41
C PRO A 277 2.79 -26.75 0.65
N PHE A 278 1.89 -27.69 0.35
CA PHE A 278 0.61 -27.38 -0.27
C PHE A 278 -0.20 -26.41 0.59
N TRP A 279 -0.39 -26.73 1.85
CA TRP A 279 -1.18 -25.93 2.79
C TRP A 279 -0.52 -24.61 3.19
N HIS A 280 0.81 -24.53 3.16
CA HIS A 280 1.54 -23.27 3.34
C HIS A 280 1.23 -22.27 2.21
N ASN A 281 1.30 -22.75 0.96
CA ASN A 281 0.99 -21.93 -0.21
C ASN A 281 -0.50 -21.60 -0.29
N SER A 282 -1.36 -22.59 -0.06
CA SER A 282 -2.81 -22.38 -0.01
C SER A 282 -3.20 -21.42 1.10
N GLY A 283 -2.55 -21.48 2.27
CA GLY A 283 -2.79 -20.56 3.38
C GLY A 283 -2.58 -19.10 2.96
N LEU A 284 -1.41 -18.76 2.42
CA LEU A 284 -1.12 -17.41 1.93
C LEU A 284 -2.06 -16.98 0.79
N LEU A 285 -2.33 -17.88 -0.15
CA LEU A 285 -3.26 -17.64 -1.26
C LEU A 285 -4.66 -17.29 -0.73
N PHE A 286 -5.22 -18.11 0.16
CA PHE A 286 -6.54 -17.91 0.75
C PHE A 286 -6.60 -16.68 1.64
N THR A 287 -5.53 -16.34 2.37
CA THR A 287 -5.47 -15.07 3.11
C THR A 287 -5.56 -13.89 2.17
N GLY A 288 -4.85 -13.91 1.03
CA GLY A 288 -5.00 -12.88 0.01
C GLY A 288 -6.43 -12.79 -0.53
N PHE A 289 -7.08 -13.93 -0.80
CA PHE A 289 -8.49 -13.97 -1.20
C PHE A 289 -9.43 -13.41 -0.14
N LEU A 290 -9.18 -13.69 1.14
CA LEU A 290 -9.96 -13.15 2.25
C LEU A 290 -9.78 -11.63 2.40
N LEU A 291 -8.56 -11.13 2.18
CA LEU A 291 -8.27 -9.69 2.20
C LEU A 291 -8.80 -8.95 0.97
N THR A 292 -9.08 -9.65 -0.13
CA THR A 292 -9.51 -9.08 -1.41
C THR A 292 -10.77 -8.21 -1.32
N PRO A 293 -11.88 -8.64 -0.69
CA PRO A 293 -13.04 -7.78 -0.49
C PRO A 293 -12.84 -6.68 0.56
N LEU A 294 -11.83 -6.82 1.43
CA LEU A 294 -11.64 -5.98 2.61
C LEU A 294 -10.65 -4.82 2.39
N VAL A 295 -9.66 -5.01 1.52
CA VAL A 295 -8.57 -4.06 1.31
C VAL A 295 -8.56 -3.62 -0.16
N PRO A 296 -8.97 -2.37 -0.48
CA PRO A 296 -9.19 -1.87 -1.84
C PRO A 296 -7.90 -1.52 -2.61
N SER A 297 -6.81 -2.23 -2.33
CA SER A 297 -5.52 -2.03 -2.98
C SER A 297 -4.77 -3.34 -3.09
N ILE A 298 -4.36 -3.72 -4.31
CA ILE A 298 -3.44 -4.87 -4.48
C ILE A 298 -2.14 -4.57 -3.73
N ASN A 299 -1.58 -3.38 -3.91
CA ASN A 299 -0.31 -3.01 -3.30
C ASN A 299 -0.42 -3.05 -1.77
N GLY A 300 -1.54 -2.58 -1.22
CA GLY A 300 -1.86 -2.71 0.21
C GLY A 300 -1.88 -4.16 0.66
N ARG A 301 -2.62 -5.05 -0.05
CA ARG A 301 -2.66 -6.49 0.27
C ARG A 301 -1.31 -7.17 0.18
N VAL A 302 -0.52 -6.87 -0.86
CA VAL A 302 0.85 -7.39 -1.00
C VAL A 302 1.72 -6.90 0.16
N ALA A 303 1.64 -5.62 0.53
CA ALA A 303 2.39 -5.08 1.67
C ALA A 303 2.03 -5.77 2.99
N LEU A 304 0.75 -6.13 3.20
CA LEU A 304 0.31 -6.89 4.38
C LEU A 304 0.83 -8.32 4.41
N LEU A 305 0.86 -8.99 3.26
CA LEU A 305 1.33 -10.37 3.16
C LEU A 305 2.86 -10.49 3.06
N THR A 306 3.56 -9.40 2.74
CA THR A 306 5.02 -9.41 2.54
C THR A 306 5.80 -9.79 3.81
N PRO A 307 5.53 -9.22 5.00
CA PRO A 307 6.18 -9.65 6.24
C PRO A 307 6.01 -11.15 6.48
N PHE A 308 4.82 -11.70 6.24
CA PHE A 308 4.56 -13.13 6.39
C PHE A 308 5.27 -14.00 5.38
N TYR A 309 5.30 -13.57 4.13
CA TYR A 309 6.11 -14.23 3.12
C TYR A 309 7.57 -14.32 3.57
N ARG A 310 8.13 -13.23 4.12
CA ARG A 310 9.50 -13.21 4.68
C ARG A 310 9.64 -14.13 5.89
N ASP A 311 8.75 -14.04 6.88
CA ASP A 311 8.74 -14.91 8.06
C ASP A 311 8.68 -16.39 7.66
N MET A 312 7.92 -16.72 6.61
CA MET A 312 7.84 -18.08 6.08
C MET A 312 9.12 -18.51 5.38
N LEU A 313 9.80 -17.63 4.63
CA LEU A 313 11.11 -17.94 4.06
C LEU A 313 12.12 -18.26 5.17
N GLU A 314 12.16 -17.45 6.23
CA GLU A 314 13.08 -17.62 7.35
C GLU A 314 12.76 -18.89 8.15
N THR A 315 11.50 -19.09 8.52
CA THR A 315 11.06 -20.24 9.33
C THR A 315 11.22 -21.55 8.59
N LEU A 316 10.93 -21.58 7.29
CA LEU A 316 11.11 -22.75 6.43
C LEU A 316 12.56 -22.91 5.95
N ARG A 317 13.46 -21.97 6.28
CA ARG A 317 14.85 -21.91 5.83
C ARG A 317 14.98 -22.03 4.30
N LEU A 318 14.09 -21.34 3.59
CA LEU A 318 14.08 -21.33 2.13
C LEU A 318 15.07 -20.30 1.61
N GLU A 319 15.98 -20.74 0.75
CA GLU A 319 16.88 -19.83 0.05
C GLU A 319 16.11 -18.88 -0.85
N PHE A 320 16.53 -17.62 -0.88
CA PHE A 320 15.97 -16.61 -1.78
C PHE A 320 16.09 -17.06 -3.24
N LYS A 321 15.02 -16.90 -4.02
CA LYS A 321 14.88 -17.38 -5.42
C LYS A 321 14.84 -18.90 -5.62
N SER A 322 14.84 -19.71 -4.55
CA SER A 322 14.60 -21.15 -4.68
C SER A 322 13.20 -21.43 -5.26
N PRO A 323 12.95 -22.59 -5.89
CA PRO A 323 11.62 -22.93 -6.42
C PRO A 323 10.50 -22.87 -5.37
N ALA A 324 10.79 -23.23 -4.11
CA ALA A 324 9.84 -23.16 -3.01
C ALA A 324 9.56 -21.71 -2.58
N ALA A 325 10.59 -20.87 -2.51
CA ALA A 325 10.45 -19.44 -2.26
C ALA A 325 9.63 -18.75 -3.36
N ASN A 326 9.91 -19.06 -4.63
CA ASN A 326 9.19 -18.49 -5.77
C ASN A 326 7.71 -18.91 -5.78
N ARG A 327 7.38 -20.16 -5.42
CA ARG A 327 5.99 -20.59 -5.30
C ARG A 327 5.25 -19.83 -4.19
N LEU A 328 5.90 -19.63 -3.04
CA LEU A 328 5.32 -18.84 -1.95
C LEU A 328 5.11 -17.38 -2.39
N ALA A 329 6.07 -16.80 -3.10
CA ALA A 329 5.93 -15.44 -3.65
C ALA A 329 4.77 -15.35 -4.63
N ILE A 330 4.64 -16.32 -5.54
CA ILE A 330 3.55 -16.39 -6.51
C ILE A 330 2.21 -16.58 -5.80
N SER A 331 2.13 -17.47 -4.81
CA SER A 331 0.90 -17.71 -4.04
C SER A 331 0.47 -16.45 -3.29
N THR A 332 1.42 -15.72 -2.70
CA THR A 332 1.18 -14.41 -2.06
C THR A 332 0.67 -13.37 -3.06
N PHE A 333 1.34 -13.23 -4.20
CA PHE A 333 0.99 -12.24 -5.22
C PHE A 333 -0.37 -12.54 -5.88
N VAL A 334 -0.58 -13.80 -6.26
CA VAL A 334 -1.85 -14.27 -6.82
C VAL A 334 -2.97 -14.15 -5.79
N GLY A 335 -2.72 -14.51 -4.53
CA GLY A 335 -3.69 -14.34 -3.45
C GLY A 335 -4.11 -12.88 -3.31
N ALA A 336 -3.15 -11.96 -3.32
CA ALA A 336 -3.40 -10.53 -3.20
C ALA A 336 -4.02 -9.90 -4.47
N GLY A 337 -3.98 -10.57 -5.62
CA GLY A 337 -4.26 -9.92 -6.91
C GLY A 337 -5.34 -10.57 -7.77
N LEU A 338 -5.39 -11.91 -7.84
CA LEU A 338 -6.15 -12.67 -8.84
C LEU A 338 -7.64 -12.32 -8.85
N LEU A 339 -8.26 -12.29 -7.67
CA LEU A 339 -9.69 -12.03 -7.51
C LEU A 339 -10.05 -10.54 -7.49
N SER A 340 -9.11 -9.65 -7.86
CA SER A 340 -9.35 -8.22 -7.72
C SER A 340 -10.43 -7.66 -8.64
N ALA A 341 -10.69 -8.27 -9.80
CA ALA A 341 -11.82 -7.86 -10.66
C ALA A 341 -13.16 -8.44 -10.16
N VAL A 342 -13.11 -9.48 -9.33
CA VAL A 342 -14.29 -10.23 -8.87
C VAL A 342 -15.03 -9.52 -7.74
N PHE A 343 -14.31 -8.77 -6.91
CA PHE A 343 -14.90 -7.99 -5.83
C PHE A 343 -14.84 -6.51 -6.15
N LEU A 344 -15.99 -5.85 -6.17
CA LEU A 344 -16.11 -4.41 -6.42
C LEU A 344 -15.18 -3.58 -5.52
N SER A 345 -15.08 -3.94 -4.24
CA SER A 345 -14.25 -3.25 -3.24
C SER A 345 -12.75 -3.54 -3.32
N SER A 346 -12.28 -4.36 -4.27
CA SER A 346 -10.90 -4.86 -4.23
C SER A 346 -9.85 -3.94 -4.87
N LYS A 347 -10.30 -3.07 -5.77
CA LYS A 347 -9.47 -2.09 -6.46
C LYS A 347 -10.23 -0.80 -6.64
N SER A 348 -9.48 0.28 -6.51
CA SER A 348 -9.86 1.64 -6.87
C SER A 348 -10.59 1.72 -8.22
N VAL A 349 -10.01 1.13 -9.26
CA VAL A 349 -10.55 1.20 -10.62
C VAL A 349 -11.93 0.52 -10.78
N ASN A 350 -12.27 -0.45 -9.92
CA ASN A 350 -13.59 -1.07 -10.00
C ASN A 350 -14.69 -0.09 -9.56
N PHE A 351 -14.42 0.75 -8.57
CA PHE A 351 -15.34 1.83 -8.20
C PHE A 351 -15.45 2.88 -9.30
N VAL A 352 -14.39 3.09 -10.07
CA VAL A 352 -14.45 3.95 -11.26
C VAL A 352 -15.43 3.36 -12.26
N VAL A 353 -15.20 2.13 -12.72
CA VAL A 353 -16.10 1.43 -13.67
C VAL A 353 -17.53 1.42 -13.14
N PHE A 354 -17.73 1.12 -11.85
CA PHE A 354 -19.04 1.13 -11.24
C PHE A 354 -19.70 2.52 -11.28
N GLY A 355 -18.97 3.59 -10.96
CA GLY A 355 -19.48 4.97 -11.07
C GLY A 355 -19.72 5.44 -12.51
N LEU A 356 -19.28 4.69 -13.53
CA LEU A 356 -19.57 4.95 -14.95
C LEU A 356 -20.86 4.26 -15.43
N LEU A 357 -21.40 3.31 -14.67
CA LEU A 357 -22.67 2.67 -14.99
C LEU A 357 -23.82 3.67 -14.83
N SER A 358 -24.92 3.47 -15.56
CA SER A 358 -26.16 4.20 -15.30
C SER A 358 -26.73 3.87 -13.93
N ASP A 359 -27.53 4.78 -13.36
CA ASP A 359 -28.09 4.63 -12.00
C ASP A 359 -28.80 3.28 -11.81
N GLN A 360 -29.57 2.86 -12.81
CA GLN A 360 -30.25 1.55 -12.80
C GLN A 360 -29.26 0.37 -12.75
N ALA A 361 -28.16 0.45 -13.50
CA ALA A 361 -27.13 -0.58 -13.51
C ALA A 361 -26.28 -0.56 -12.22
N GLN A 362 -26.06 0.61 -11.63
CA GLN A 362 -25.43 0.73 -10.30
C GLN A 362 -26.29 0.04 -9.24
N ASP A 363 -27.60 0.31 -9.21
CA ASP A 363 -28.54 -0.36 -8.32
C ASP A 363 -28.60 -1.87 -8.52
N GLN A 364 -28.54 -2.33 -9.78
CA GLN A 364 -28.58 -3.76 -10.11
C GLN A 364 -27.28 -4.47 -9.71
N PHE A 365 -26.11 -3.91 -10.02
CA PHE A 365 -24.80 -4.56 -9.85
C PHE A 365 -24.06 -4.06 -8.60
N GLN A 366 -24.80 -3.72 -7.55
CA GLN A 366 -24.23 -3.48 -6.23
C GLN A 366 -23.44 -4.71 -5.75
N TRP A 367 -22.53 -4.47 -4.80
CA TRP A 367 -21.54 -5.40 -4.22
C TRP A 367 -21.79 -6.92 -4.41
N LEU A 368 -22.92 -7.47 -3.93
CA LEU A 368 -23.20 -8.92 -4.01
C LEU A 368 -23.57 -9.37 -5.44
N GLU A 369 -24.33 -8.57 -6.16
CA GLU A 369 -24.71 -8.86 -7.55
C GLU A 369 -23.50 -8.70 -8.48
N TRP A 370 -22.59 -7.76 -8.21
CA TRP A 370 -21.29 -7.70 -8.89
C TRP A 370 -20.51 -9.01 -8.73
N LEU A 371 -20.45 -9.53 -7.50
CA LEU A 371 -19.75 -10.79 -7.19
C LEU A 371 -20.39 -11.97 -7.92
N LYS A 372 -21.73 -12.05 -7.93
CA LYS A 372 -22.48 -13.09 -8.65
C LYS A 372 -22.23 -13.01 -10.15
N ALA A 373 -22.32 -11.82 -10.74
CA ALA A 373 -22.10 -11.60 -12.15
C ALA A 373 -20.64 -11.93 -12.55
N SER A 374 -19.68 -11.62 -11.66
CA SER A 374 -18.25 -11.93 -11.85
C SER A 374 -17.88 -13.40 -11.57
N ALA A 375 -18.80 -14.24 -11.11
CA ALA A 375 -18.49 -15.60 -10.66
C ALA A 375 -17.94 -16.49 -11.78
N GLY A 376 -18.42 -16.32 -13.02
CA GLY A 376 -17.89 -17.04 -14.18
C GLY A 376 -16.42 -16.71 -14.44
N THR A 377 -16.08 -15.42 -14.41
CA THR A 377 -14.70 -14.93 -14.52
C THR A 377 -13.85 -15.42 -13.35
N ALA A 378 -14.38 -15.40 -12.12
CA ALA A 378 -13.69 -15.92 -10.95
C ALA A 378 -13.34 -17.40 -11.10
N ALA A 379 -14.29 -18.22 -11.56
CA ALA A 379 -14.08 -19.65 -11.79
C ALA A 379 -13.01 -19.90 -12.87
N ALA A 380 -13.05 -19.15 -13.98
CA ALA A 380 -12.04 -19.26 -15.04
C ALA A 380 -10.63 -18.88 -14.55
N LEU A 381 -10.51 -17.78 -13.78
CA LEU A 381 -9.24 -17.34 -13.19
C LEU A 381 -8.69 -18.33 -12.17
N LEU A 382 -9.54 -18.88 -11.31
CA LEU A 382 -9.14 -19.88 -10.32
C LEU A 382 -8.73 -21.18 -11.00
N LEU A 383 -9.53 -21.67 -11.96
CA LEU A 383 -9.23 -22.89 -12.71
C LEU A 383 -7.89 -22.78 -13.45
N SER A 384 -7.69 -21.69 -14.19
CA SER A 384 -6.43 -21.45 -14.91
C SER A 384 -5.23 -21.36 -13.97
N TYR A 385 -5.37 -20.69 -12.82
CA TYR A 385 -4.34 -20.67 -11.78
C TYR A 385 -4.04 -22.07 -11.23
N PHE A 386 -5.05 -22.85 -10.82
CA PHE A 386 -4.83 -24.17 -10.24
C PHE A 386 -4.26 -25.17 -11.24
N LEU A 387 -4.67 -25.09 -12.51
CA LEU A 387 -4.07 -25.87 -13.60
C LEU A 387 -2.59 -25.51 -13.79
N ALA A 388 -2.26 -24.22 -13.90
CA ALA A 388 -0.88 -23.77 -14.02
C ALA A 388 -0.05 -24.19 -12.79
N ALA A 389 -0.58 -23.98 -11.58
CA ALA A 389 0.11 -24.35 -10.35
C ALA A 389 0.37 -25.87 -10.26
N GLY A 390 -0.58 -26.69 -10.70
CA GLY A 390 -0.44 -28.14 -10.78
C GLY A 390 0.62 -28.61 -11.78
N LEU A 391 0.81 -27.88 -12.87
CA LEU A 391 1.83 -28.19 -13.89
C LEU A 391 3.24 -27.76 -13.44
N TYR A 392 3.39 -26.53 -12.94
CA TYR A 392 4.70 -25.93 -12.66
C TYR A 392 5.30 -26.30 -11.29
N PHE A 393 4.48 -26.66 -10.29
CA PHE A 393 4.95 -26.81 -8.90
C PHE A 393 4.79 -28.21 -8.29
N ARG A 394 4.80 -29.26 -9.11
CA ARG A 394 4.55 -30.66 -8.73
C ARG A 394 5.61 -31.28 -7.81
N LYS A 395 6.87 -30.88 -7.93
CA LYS A 395 8.02 -31.51 -7.24
C LYS A 395 8.76 -30.51 -6.35
N LEU A 396 8.15 -30.11 -5.25
CA LEU A 396 8.79 -29.21 -4.30
C LEU A 396 9.30 -29.94 -3.06
N PRO A 397 10.44 -29.50 -2.49
CA PRO A 397 10.96 -30.04 -1.25
C PRO A 397 9.93 -29.97 -0.13
N LYS A 398 9.92 -30.98 0.73
CA LYS A 398 9.11 -30.98 1.94
C LYS A 398 9.75 -30.03 2.95
N ALA A 399 9.24 -28.80 3.03
CA ALA A 399 9.57 -27.86 4.09
C ALA A 399 8.41 -27.78 5.08
N ALA A 400 8.70 -27.91 6.37
CA ALA A 400 7.73 -27.92 7.45
C ALA A 400 7.87 -26.64 8.29
N LEU A 401 6.76 -25.91 8.47
CA LEU A 401 6.67 -24.74 9.33
C LEU A 401 6.79 -25.17 10.79
N SER A 402 7.47 -24.40 11.63
CA SER A 402 7.45 -24.65 13.08
C SER A 402 6.13 -24.16 13.68
N LYS A 403 5.14 -25.05 13.78
CA LYS A 403 3.86 -24.74 14.44
C LYS A 403 4.02 -24.15 15.85
N PRO A 404 4.98 -24.61 16.69
CA PRO A 404 5.26 -23.98 17.98
C PRO A 404 5.65 -22.50 17.88
N GLN A 405 6.44 -22.11 16.87
CA GLN A 405 6.80 -20.70 16.65
C GLN A 405 5.60 -19.86 16.23
N VAL A 406 4.76 -20.37 15.31
CA VAL A 406 3.52 -19.69 14.90
C VAL A 406 2.56 -19.54 16.10
N ALA A 407 2.48 -20.55 16.97
CA ALA A 407 1.68 -20.51 18.19
C ALA A 407 2.23 -19.48 19.18
N ALA A 408 3.55 -19.40 19.34
CA ALA A 408 4.20 -18.37 20.15
C ALA A 408 3.90 -16.96 19.63
N GLN A 409 4.01 -16.73 18.30
CA GLN A 409 3.64 -15.46 17.67
C GLN A 409 2.17 -15.08 17.94
N LEU A 410 1.24 -16.04 17.84
CA LEU A 410 -0.17 -15.78 18.14
C LEU A 410 -0.38 -15.48 19.63
N SER A 411 0.34 -16.17 20.52
CA SER A 411 0.25 -15.91 21.96
C SER A 411 0.76 -14.53 22.36
N LEU A 412 1.76 -13.99 21.65
CA LEU A 412 2.26 -12.62 21.85
C LEU A 412 1.23 -11.55 21.50
N LEU A 413 0.31 -11.82 20.56
CA LEU A 413 -0.78 -10.89 20.26
C LEU A 413 -1.81 -10.80 21.40
N GLY A 414 -1.84 -11.81 22.28
CA GLY A 414 -2.78 -11.90 23.39
C GLY A 414 -4.23 -11.96 22.93
N HIS A 415 -5.13 -11.42 23.77
CA HIS A 415 -6.57 -11.34 23.50
C HIS A 415 -6.91 -10.31 22.41
N MET A 416 -8.11 -10.41 21.85
CA MET A 416 -8.62 -9.41 20.91
C MET A 416 -8.77 -8.06 21.57
N LYS A 417 -8.10 -7.04 21.00
CA LYS A 417 -8.20 -5.66 21.44
C LYS A 417 -9.46 -5.00 20.88
N ASP A 418 -9.90 -3.91 21.48
CA ASP A 418 -11.11 -3.18 21.08
C ASP A 418 -11.08 -2.77 19.60
N ARG A 419 -9.92 -2.36 19.08
CA ARG A 419 -9.76 -2.03 17.65
C ARG A 419 -9.96 -3.24 16.73
N GLU A 420 -9.60 -4.43 17.18
CA GLU A 420 -9.82 -5.66 16.41
C GLU A 420 -11.29 -6.07 16.45
N TRP A 421 -11.96 -5.85 17.58
CA TRP A 421 -13.42 -6.02 17.67
C TRP A 421 -14.17 -5.00 16.81
N ALA A 422 -13.72 -3.75 16.75
CA ALA A 422 -14.28 -2.74 15.86
C ALA A 422 -14.11 -3.14 14.39
N ALA A 423 -12.95 -3.70 14.01
CA ALA A 423 -12.72 -4.24 12.67
C ALA A 423 -13.65 -5.42 12.35
N VAL A 424 -13.75 -6.42 13.25
CA VAL A 424 -14.65 -7.57 13.07
C VAL A 424 -16.11 -7.11 12.99
N GLY A 425 -16.54 -6.25 13.91
CA GLY A 425 -17.88 -5.69 13.95
C GLY A 425 -18.21 -4.91 12.69
N GLY A 426 -17.30 -4.04 12.23
CA GLY A 426 -17.46 -3.28 11.00
C GLY A 426 -17.59 -4.17 9.76
N VAL A 427 -16.75 -5.20 9.63
CA VAL A 427 -16.86 -6.17 8.52
C VAL A 427 -18.16 -6.96 8.61
N ALA A 428 -18.52 -7.47 9.78
CA ALA A 428 -19.75 -8.24 9.97
C ALA A 428 -20.99 -7.39 9.67
N LEU A 429 -21.06 -6.16 10.18
CA LEU A 429 -22.15 -5.22 9.92
C LEU A 429 -22.25 -4.88 8.43
N PHE A 430 -21.12 -4.62 7.76
CA PHE A 430 -21.12 -4.34 6.33
C PHE A 430 -21.63 -5.54 5.53
N MET A 431 -21.07 -6.73 5.78
CA MET A 431 -21.44 -7.95 5.06
C MET A 431 -22.90 -8.34 5.30
N LEU A 432 -23.38 -8.26 6.55
CA LEU A 432 -24.77 -8.57 6.89
C LEU A 432 -25.72 -7.54 6.30
N GLY A 433 -25.42 -6.24 6.38
CA GLY A 433 -26.29 -5.21 5.80
C GLY A 433 -26.34 -5.26 4.27
N VAL A 434 -25.24 -5.58 3.60
CA VAL A 434 -25.29 -5.85 2.15
C VAL A 434 -26.14 -7.09 1.85
N ALA A 435 -26.00 -8.16 2.63
CA ALA A 435 -26.79 -9.38 2.43
C ALA A 435 -28.29 -9.19 2.74
N THR A 436 -28.63 -8.27 3.65
CA THR A 436 -30.01 -7.98 4.06
C THR A 436 -30.57 -6.70 3.46
N THR A 437 -29.94 -6.15 2.41
CA THR A 437 -30.39 -4.91 1.75
C THR A 437 -31.84 -4.99 1.29
N SER A 438 -32.33 -6.18 0.92
CA SER A 438 -33.74 -6.41 0.56
C SER A 438 -34.73 -6.20 1.73
N LEU A 439 -34.27 -6.27 2.98
CA LEU A 439 -35.11 -6.11 4.18
C LEU A 439 -35.21 -4.65 4.63
N HIS A 440 -34.12 -3.90 4.57
CA HIS A 440 -34.05 -2.53 5.10
C HIS A 440 -33.96 -1.45 4.01
N ALA A 441 -33.75 -1.82 2.73
CA ALA A 441 -33.67 -0.92 1.59
C ALA A 441 -32.62 0.21 1.74
N ILE A 442 -31.54 -0.02 2.49
CA ILE A 442 -30.43 0.93 2.66
C ILE A 442 -29.34 0.51 1.69
N GLN A 443 -28.99 1.38 0.74
CA GLN A 443 -27.95 1.07 -0.24
C GLN A 443 -26.57 0.94 0.44
N PRO A 444 -25.65 0.12 -0.12
CA PRO A 444 -24.31 -0.10 0.42
C PRO A 444 -23.47 1.15 0.71
N PRO A 445 -23.50 2.24 -0.09
CA PRO A 445 -22.75 3.46 0.21
C PRO A 445 -23.11 4.07 1.58
N TRP A 446 -24.42 4.10 1.91
CA TRP A 446 -24.93 4.63 3.18
C TRP A 446 -24.59 3.73 4.37
N LEU A 447 -24.66 2.41 4.17
CA LEU A 447 -24.22 1.44 5.17
C LEU A 447 -22.73 1.60 5.48
N GLY A 448 -21.90 1.71 4.44
CA GLY A 448 -20.48 1.99 4.58
C GLY A 448 -20.24 3.29 5.35
N LEU A 449 -20.96 4.36 5.01
CA LEU A 449 -20.80 5.67 5.64
C LEU A 449 -21.18 5.65 7.12
N ALA A 450 -22.23 4.93 7.49
CA ALA A 450 -22.62 4.72 8.89
C ALA A 450 -21.54 3.98 9.68
N ILE A 451 -20.90 2.97 9.08
CA ILE A 451 -19.78 2.24 9.69
C ILE A 451 -18.57 3.16 9.85
N LEU A 452 -18.20 3.90 8.80
CA LEU A 452 -17.12 4.88 8.85
C LEU A 452 -17.35 5.91 9.96
N TYR A 453 -18.58 6.44 10.06
CA TYR A 453 -18.98 7.34 11.13
C TYR A 453 -18.76 6.71 12.51
N GLY A 454 -19.21 5.47 12.73
CA GLY A 454 -18.97 4.75 13.99
C GLY A 454 -17.49 4.57 14.31
N LEU A 455 -16.67 4.20 13.32
CA LEU A 455 -15.23 4.01 13.49
C LEU A 455 -14.53 5.32 13.89
N LEU A 456 -14.96 6.45 13.34
CA LEU A 456 -14.47 7.79 13.71
C LEU A 456 -14.98 8.23 15.09
N LEU A 457 -16.26 8.04 15.37
CA LEU A 457 -16.91 8.43 16.63
C LEU A 457 -16.26 7.76 17.83
N PHE A 458 -15.98 6.45 17.73
CA PHE A 458 -15.34 5.67 18.80
C PHE A 458 -13.81 5.70 18.76
N GLY A 459 -13.20 6.48 17.87
CA GLY A 459 -11.73 6.60 17.76
C GLY A 459 -11.01 5.32 17.31
N SER A 460 -11.74 4.35 16.75
CA SER A 460 -11.15 3.13 16.17
C SER A 460 -10.32 3.44 14.92
N LEU A 461 -10.73 4.49 14.19
CA LEU A 461 -9.95 5.15 13.14
C LEU A 461 -9.53 6.53 13.65
N THR A 462 -8.22 6.78 13.80
CA THR A 462 -7.76 8.08 14.30
C THR A 462 -7.77 9.15 13.22
N LYS A 463 -7.69 10.43 13.61
CA LYS A 463 -7.62 11.56 12.68
C LYS A 463 -6.38 11.47 11.77
N GLU A 464 -5.25 11.08 12.31
CA GLU A 464 -3.99 10.90 11.58
C GLU A 464 -4.14 9.80 10.54
N GLU A 465 -4.72 8.67 10.93
CA GLU A 465 -4.96 7.54 10.01
C GLU A 465 -5.97 7.90 8.93
N PHE A 466 -7.04 8.62 9.27
CA PHE A 466 -8.01 9.12 8.29
C PHE A 466 -7.34 10.04 7.26
N ARG A 467 -6.36 10.85 7.66
CA ARG A 467 -5.64 11.75 6.75
C ARG A 467 -4.55 11.04 5.94
N GLU A 468 -3.80 10.13 6.55
CA GLU A 468 -2.54 9.61 5.99
C GLU A 468 -2.66 8.21 5.40
N LYS A 469 -3.60 7.39 5.88
CA LYS A 469 -3.76 5.99 5.45
C LYS A 469 -4.91 5.78 4.46
N ILE A 470 -5.88 6.70 4.42
CA ILE A 470 -6.90 6.70 3.36
C ILE A 470 -6.29 7.25 2.06
N ASP A 471 -6.58 6.57 0.96
CA ASP A 471 -6.12 6.96 -0.37
C ASP A 471 -6.96 8.11 -0.95
N TRP A 472 -6.75 9.32 -0.40
CA TRP A 472 -7.35 10.57 -0.91
C TRP A 472 -7.01 10.87 -2.37
N PRO A 473 -5.77 10.64 -2.84
CA PRO A 473 -5.46 10.75 -4.27
C PRO A 473 -6.39 9.91 -5.14
N PHE A 474 -6.63 8.66 -4.77
CA PHE A 474 -7.59 7.82 -5.47
C PHE A 474 -9.03 8.38 -5.41
N LEU A 475 -9.51 8.85 -4.26
CA LEU A 475 -10.85 9.44 -4.16
C LEU A 475 -11.02 10.64 -5.11
N LEU A 476 -9.99 11.49 -5.22
CA LEU A 476 -9.99 12.61 -6.17
C LEU A 476 -9.97 12.13 -7.63
N TYR A 477 -9.20 11.08 -7.92
CA TYR A 477 -9.17 10.45 -9.24
C TYR A 477 -10.55 9.91 -9.65
N LEU A 478 -11.20 9.16 -8.74
CA LEU A 478 -12.54 8.62 -8.93
C LEU A 478 -13.56 9.74 -9.18
N ALA A 479 -13.56 10.76 -8.33
CA ALA A 479 -14.46 11.91 -8.48
C ALA A 479 -14.25 12.64 -9.81
N GLY A 480 -12.99 12.81 -10.21
CA GLY A 480 -12.63 13.39 -11.50
C GLY A 480 -13.23 12.60 -12.66
N ILE A 481 -12.95 11.30 -12.76
CA ILE A 481 -13.39 10.49 -13.91
C ILE A 481 -14.92 10.38 -14.02
N VAL A 482 -15.61 10.21 -12.90
CA VAL A 482 -17.08 10.21 -12.90
C VAL A 482 -17.60 11.56 -13.42
N GLY A 483 -17.00 12.67 -12.97
CA GLY A 483 -17.29 14.01 -13.48
C GLY A 483 -17.01 14.19 -14.98
N LEU A 484 -15.86 13.71 -15.48
CA LEU A 484 -15.52 13.76 -16.90
C LEU A 484 -16.52 12.95 -17.74
N THR A 485 -16.97 11.80 -17.24
CA THR A 485 -17.93 10.95 -17.96
C THR A 485 -19.32 11.57 -17.96
N ALA A 486 -19.75 12.15 -16.83
CA ALA A 486 -20.98 12.93 -16.77
C ALA A 486 -20.94 14.11 -17.75
N ALA A 487 -19.80 14.79 -17.88
CA ALA A 487 -19.58 15.86 -18.86
C ALA A 487 -19.63 15.36 -20.31
N LEU A 488 -19.01 14.22 -20.63
CA LEU A 488 -19.10 13.57 -21.95
C LEU A 488 -20.55 13.30 -22.34
N ASN A 489 -21.34 12.73 -21.42
CA ASN A 489 -22.76 12.45 -21.61
C ASN A 489 -23.58 13.73 -21.77
N HIS A 490 -23.34 14.74 -20.92
CA HIS A 490 -24.03 16.02 -20.97
C HIS A 490 -23.81 16.76 -22.30
N LEU A 491 -22.60 16.67 -22.86
CA LEU A 491 -22.24 17.28 -24.14
C LEU A 491 -22.68 16.44 -25.35
N GLY A 492 -23.32 15.29 -25.14
CA GLY A 492 -23.81 14.41 -26.21
C GLY A 492 -22.70 13.68 -26.98
N LEU A 493 -21.45 13.72 -26.50
CA LEU A 493 -20.30 13.12 -27.18
C LEU A 493 -20.37 11.59 -27.24
N THR A 494 -21.00 10.96 -26.25
CA THR A 494 -21.21 9.50 -26.21
C THR A 494 -22.18 9.02 -27.27
N ARG A 495 -23.27 9.75 -27.52
CA ARG A 495 -24.22 9.45 -28.60
C ARG A 495 -23.58 9.61 -29.97
N LEU A 496 -22.83 10.70 -30.16
CA LEU A 496 -22.08 10.94 -31.40
C LEU A 496 -21.09 9.81 -31.71
N LEU A 497 -20.40 9.28 -30.70
CA LEU A 497 -19.50 8.14 -30.87
C LEU A 497 -20.28 6.87 -31.25
N ALA A 498 -21.40 6.60 -30.57
CA ALA A 498 -22.24 5.43 -30.84
C ALA A 498 -22.80 5.42 -32.28
N ASP A 499 -23.21 6.59 -32.79
CA ASP A 499 -23.72 6.77 -34.15
C ASP A 499 -22.66 6.51 -35.23
N LYS A 500 -21.37 6.70 -34.91
CA LYS A 500 -20.24 6.45 -35.82
C LYS A 500 -19.77 5.00 -35.81
N LEU A 501 -20.27 4.17 -34.89
CA LEU A 501 -19.85 2.77 -34.73
C LEU A 501 -21.04 1.79 -34.87
N PRO A 502 -21.87 1.86 -35.94
CA PRO A 502 -23.03 0.99 -36.09
C PRO A 502 -22.65 -0.49 -36.21
N ALA A 503 -21.56 -0.79 -36.92
CA ALA A 503 -21.04 -2.15 -37.05
C ALA A 503 -20.63 -2.76 -35.70
N LEU A 504 -20.12 -1.95 -34.77
CA LEU A 504 -19.82 -2.42 -33.42
C LEU A 504 -21.13 -2.80 -32.70
N GLY A 505 -22.16 -1.98 -32.79
CA GLY A 505 -23.49 -2.28 -32.24
C GLY A 505 -24.16 -3.52 -32.85
N GLU A 506 -23.94 -3.78 -34.14
CA GLU A 506 -24.38 -5.02 -34.79
C GLU A 506 -23.63 -6.23 -34.26
N ILE A 507 -22.31 -6.18 -34.11
CA ILE A 507 -21.50 -7.28 -33.56
C ILE A 507 -21.90 -7.55 -32.09
N MET A 508 -22.15 -6.49 -31.31
CA MET A 508 -22.58 -6.58 -29.91
C MET A 508 -23.92 -7.32 -29.76
N ARG A 509 -24.88 -7.08 -30.66
CA ARG A 509 -26.21 -7.72 -30.63
C ARG A 509 -26.27 -9.06 -31.34
N GLY A 510 -25.62 -9.17 -32.49
CA GLY A 510 -25.69 -10.33 -33.39
C GLY A 510 -24.71 -11.45 -33.08
N SER A 511 -23.55 -11.14 -32.47
CA SER A 511 -22.50 -12.12 -32.18
C SER A 511 -21.75 -11.79 -30.90
N PHE A 512 -22.40 -11.98 -29.75
CA PHE A 512 -21.84 -11.67 -28.43
C PHE A 512 -20.45 -12.30 -28.16
N PRO A 513 -20.16 -13.58 -28.52
CA PRO A 513 -18.82 -14.15 -28.31
C PRO A 513 -17.73 -13.44 -29.13
N LEU A 514 -18.04 -13.01 -30.35
CA LEU A 514 -17.11 -12.27 -31.20
C LEU A 514 -16.85 -10.88 -30.60
N PHE A 515 -17.89 -10.21 -30.10
CA PHE A 515 -17.74 -8.94 -29.38
C PHE A 515 -16.77 -9.08 -28.19
N VAL A 516 -17.00 -10.06 -27.31
CA VAL A 516 -16.14 -10.30 -26.14
C VAL A 516 -14.70 -10.62 -26.56
N LEU A 517 -14.51 -11.41 -27.62
CA LEU A 517 -13.18 -11.73 -28.14
C LEU A 517 -12.45 -10.51 -28.69
N LEU A 518 -13.15 -9.66 -29.46
CA LEU A 518 -12.59 -8.42 -30.01
C LEU A 518 -12.24 -7.44 -28.88
N LEU A 519 -13.15 -7.25 -27.91
CA LEU A 519 -12.92 -6.41 -26.75
C LEU A 519 -11.70 -6.88 -25.95
N ALA A 520 -11.60 -8.18 -25.66
CA ALA A 520 -10.45 -8.77 -24.99
C ALA A 520 -9.15 -8.58 -25.78
N GLY A 521 -9.19 -8.74 -27.11
CA GLY A 521 -8.05 -8.50 -27.99
C GLY A 521 -7.59 -7.05 -27.99
N VAL A 522 -8.52 -6.10 -28.07
CA VAL A 522 -8.23 -4.66 -27.99
C VAL A 522 -7.63 -4.30 -26.64
N ILE A 523 -8.24 -4.75 -25.53
CA ILE A 523 -7.70 -4.55 -24.18
C ILE A 523 -6.28 -5.12 -24.09
N PHE A 524 -6.06 -6.33 -24.60
CA PHE A 524 -4.74 -6.97 -24.56
C PHE A 524 -3.70 -6.17 -25.32
N ILE A 525 -3.98 -5.74 -26.56
CA ILE A 525 -3.06 -4.97 -27.40
C ILE A 525 -2.75 -3.61 -26.75
N ILE A 526 -3.77 -2.88 -26.31
CA ILE A 526 -3.59 -1.57 -25.67
C ILE A 526 -2.74 -1.72 -24.40
N ARG A 527 -3.01 -2.75 -23.59
CA ARG A 527 -2.28 -3.02 -22.35
C ARG A 527 -0.79 -3.34 -22.55
N LEU A 528 -0.34 -3.69 -23.76
CA LEU A 528 1.08 -3.89 -24.04
C LEU A 528 1.89 -2.59 -23.93
N VAL A 529 1.24 -1.44 -24.12
CA VAL A 529 1.88 -0.12 -24.17
C VAL A 529 1.33 0.83 -23.11
N VAL A 530 0.04 0.70 -22.78
CA VAL A 530 -0.70 1.60 -21.89
C VAL A 530 -0.85 1.00 -20.48
N PRO A 531 -0.71 1.81 -19.41
CA PRO A 531 -0.92 1.36 -18.04
C PRO A 531 -2.30 0.76 -17.79
N ILE A 532 -2.40 -0.16 -16.82
CA ILE A 532 -3.64 -0.90 -16.51
C ILE A 532 -4.78 0.06 -16.16
N SER A 533 -4.56 0.97 -15.21
CA SER A 533 -5.59 1.92 -14.76
C SER A 533 -6.08 2.81 -15.90
N ALA A 534 -5.15 3.34 -16.70
CA ALA A 534 -5.46 4.17 -17.87
C ALA A 534 -6.27 3.38 -18.92
N THR A 535 -5.85 2.16 -19.23
CA THR A 535 -6.54 1.29 -20.20
C THR A 535 -7.99 1.04 -19.78
N ILE A 536 -8.21 0.65 -18.52
CA ILE A 536 -9.56 0.37 -18.03
C ILE A 536 -10.42 1.63 -18.12
N VAL A 537 -9.92 2.78 -17.67
CA VAL A 537 -10.70 4.02 -17.67
C VAL A 537 -11.02 4.49 -19.07
N ILE A 538 -10.04 4.53 -19.97
CA ILE A 538 -10.26 4.97 -21.36
C ILE A 538 -11.30 4.08 -22.04
N LEU A 539 -11.16 2.76 -21.91
CA LEU A 539 -12.07 1.83 -22.58
C LEU A 539 -13.45 1.81 -21.94
N ALA A 540 -13.55 1.87 -20.61
CA ALA A 540 -14.83 1.94 -19.90
C ALA A 540 -15.59 3.24 -20.25
N THR A 541 -14.93 4.40 -20.18
CA THR A 541 -15.54 5.70 -20.50
C THR A 541 -15.99 5.78 -21.97
N LEU A 542 -15.32 5.09 -22.90
CA LEU A 542 -15.69 5.09 -24.32
C LEU A 542 -16.74 4.03 -24.67
N PHE A 543 -16.57 2.79 -24.20
CA PHE A 543 -17.38 1.66 -24.67
C PHE A 543 -18.61 1.38 -23.82
N MET A 544 -18.63 1.71 -22.53
CA MET A 544 -19.83 1.49 -21.71
C MET A 544 -21.03 2.34 -22.20
N PRO A 545 -20.88 3.65 -22.48
CA PRO A 545 -22.00 4.44 -23.00
C PRO A 545 -22.44 3.98 -24.40
N VAL A 546 -21.50 3.51 -25.23
CA VAL A 546 -21.81 2.95 -26.55
C VAL A 546 -22.58 1.63 -26.42
N ALA A 547 -22.21 0.77 -25.47
CA ALA A 547 -22.94 -0.46 -25.18
C ALA A 547 -24.40 -0.17 -24.82
N GLU A 548 -24.61 0.79 -23.91
CA GLU A 548 -25.94 1.22 -23.49
C GLU A 548 -26.77 1.78 -24.65
N ALA A 549 -26.17 2.62 -25.50
CA ALA A 549 -26.84 3.17 -26.70
C ALA A 549 -27.29 2.08 -27.70
N HIS A 550 -26.57 0.95 -27.76
CA HIS A 550 -26.91 -0.18 -28.62
C HIS A 550 -27.73 -1.27 -27.90
N GLY A 551 -28.19 -1.03 -26.67
CA GLY A 551 -29.05 -1.94 -25.91
C GLY A 551 -28.30 -3.15 -25.31
N VAL A 552 -26.98 -3.06 -25.17
CA VAL A 552 -26.16 -4.06 -24.49
C VAL A 552 -25.87 -3.59 -23.07
N ASN A 553 -25.94 -4.50 -22.11
CA ASN A 553 -25.68 -4.16 -20.71
C ASN A 553 -24.23 -3.66 -20.55
N PRO A 554 -24.02 -2.40 -20.09
CA PRO A 554 -22.68 -1.82 -19.97
C PRO A 554 -21.79 -2.54 -18.96
N TRP A 555 -22.35 -3.35 -18.06
CA TRP A 555 -21.59 -4.18 -17.12
C TRP A 555 -20.66 -5.21 -17.80
N VAL A 556 -20.99 -5.62 -19.03
CA VAL A 556 -20.16 -6.59 -19.79
C VAL A 556 -18.81 -6.00 -20.20
N VAL A 557 -18.78 -4.68 -20.44
CA VAL A 557 -17.60 -3.93 -20.89
C VAL A 557 -16.67 -3.69 -19.71
#